data_AF-A0A349HQ54-F1
#
_entry.id   AF-A0A349HQ54-F1
#
_cell.length_a   1.000
_cell.length_b   1.000
_cell.length_c   1.000
_cell.angle_alpha   90.00
_cell.angle_beta   90.00
_cell.angle_gamma   90.00
#
_symmetry.space_group_name_H-M   'P 1'
#
loop_
_entity.id
_entity.type
_entity.pdbx_description
1 polymer ?
#
loop_
_entity_poly.entity_id
_entity_poly.type
_entity_poly.pdbx_seq_one_letter_code
_entity_poly.pdbx_strand_id
1 'polypeptide(L)'
;MKILKTTARKVIIIIFVFVFTINTFVFAGVNPSREELELMIERVAEKRAIPAILLKAIARVESCYEHYRADGSPKINGTSIGLMQINNKHGGYDSERLKYDIMYNIEAGADVLLNKWAMSSYNEVASVGNMDPNVLENWYFALWAYNGWSQSNNPNIYQSYTKKYTYQQLIYDVIEKEYGGKIHNIDFSYLPATGKPSRSLVVPTPMYTSGGNIILYEKGDYVRTDGMRTKFHLRDAPAGRYIHDLSLNQLGIIEDGPVLKNGYYWYKVYIDDNTEGWIERNFLLRTGDAENGRYVFEDISFHWARKIIMKLYGKDIVGEAEYFNPDKYVSKEEFCILLSRALDYAKGLNTGLEDDESIEPKEEEKNSRETEKTSEEDIPAISGNIENINPWAVEYVENVYESGLIDDEDFVNILENLNRKEAALIIANLFEISEEFSTLDIETVFTDISNLNEEEIMAIKTVYTNGIMTGKGSGIFSPDANLTRAEAAVVMDKISERLSLQ
;
A
#
# COMPACT_ATOMS: atom_id res chain seq x y z
N MET A 1 6.30 -3.89 -65.18
CA MET A 1 5.80 -2.86 -64.24
C MET A 1 6.66 -1.61 -64.37
N LYS A 2 6.12 -0.53 -64.93
CA LYS A 2 6.83 0.73 -65.22
C LYS A 2 7.14 1.48 -63.91
N ILE A 3 8.42 1.43 -63.53
CA ILE A 3 9.29 2.56 -63.17
C ILE A 3 8.57 3.76 -62.53
N LEU A 4 8.58 3.81 -61.19
CA LEU A 4 8.34 5.03 -60.43
C LEU A 4 9.30 6.13 -60.92
N LYS A 5 8.75 7.34 -61.19
CA LYS A 5 9.52 8.52 -61.59
C LYS A 5 10.66 8.76 -60.58
N THR A 6 11.84 9.15 -61.08
CA THR A 6 13.07 9.41 -60.30
C THR A 6 12.86 10.33 -59.10
N THR A 7 11.89 11.25 -59.17
CA THR A 7 11.48 12.12 -58.06
C THR A 7 10.79 11.36 -56.92
N ALA A 8 9.91 10.40 -57.24
CA ALA A 8 9.22 9.58 -56.23
C ALA A 8 10.19 8.63 -55.49
N ARG A 9 11.23 8.14 -56.18
CA ARG A 9 12.27 7.31 -55.56
C ARG A 9 13.15 8.10 -54.57
N LYS A 10 13.43 9.37 -54.87
CA LYS A 10 14.15 10.28 -53.94
C LYS A 10 13.31 10.66 -52.73
N VAL A 11 12.01 10.93 -52.91
CA VAL A 11 11.10 11.24 -51.80
C VAL A 11 10.89 10.03 -50.89
N ILE A 12 10.74 8.81 -51.43
CA ILE A 12 10.63 7.59 -50.63
C ILE A 12 11.93 7.28 -49.87
N ILE A 13 13.10 7.48 -50.48
CA ILE A 13 14.39 7.30 -49.78
C ILE A 13 14.57 8.37 -48.69
N ILE A 14 14.19 9.63 -48.95
CA ILE A 14 14.24 10.70 -47.93
C ILE A 14 13.26 10.41 -46.80
N ILE A 15 12.03 9.95 -47.07
CA ILE A 15 11.07 9.55 -46.03
C ILE A 15 11.57 8.32 -45.25
N PHE A 16 12.15 7.31 -45.92
CA PHE A 16 12.74 6.16 -45.22
C PHE A 16 13.95 6.55 -44.35
N VAL A 17 14.80 7.46 -44.83
CA VAL A 17 15.92 8.00 -44.06
C VAL A 17 15.40 8.88 -42.91
N PHE A 18 14.36 9.68 -43.12
CA PHE A 18 13.76 10.53 -42.08
C PHE A 18 13.02 9.72 -41.01
N VAL A 19 12.30 8.65 -41.40
CA VAL A 19 11.63 7.70 -40.49
C VAL A 19 12.66 6.83 -39.73
N PHE A 20 13.85 6.58 -40.29
CA PHE A 20 14.95 5.95 -39.56
C PHE A 20 15.74 6.92 -38.67
N THR A 21 15.84 8.20 -39.01
CA THR A 21 16.53 9.20 -38.17
C THR A 21 15.66 9.74 -37.02
N ILE A 22 14.34 9.57 -37.07
CA ILE A 22 13.44 9.98 -35.97
C ILE A 22 13.30 8.88 -34.89
N ASN A 23 13.77 7.65 -35.13
CA ASN A 23 13.77 6.57 -34.14
C ASN A 23 15.09 6.38 -33.37
N THR A 24 16.01 7.34 -33.43
CA THR A 24 17.22 7.33 -32.59
C THR A 24 17.23 8.46 -31.57
N PHE A 25 16.06 8.90 -31.10
CA PHE A 25 16.00 9.36 -29.73
C PHE A 25 16.09 8.10 -28.87
N VAL A 26 17.32 7.68 -28.57
CA VAL A 26 17.58 6.88 -27.38
C VAL A 26 16.99 7.71 -26.25
N PHE A 27 15.80 7.32 -25.76
CA PHE A 27 15.25 7.91 -24.56
C PHE A 27 16.31 7.70 -23.48
N ALA A 28 16.98 8.78 -23.09
CA ALA A 28 17.89 8.77 -21.97
C ALA A 28 17.03 8.44 -20.74
N GLY A 29 17.22 7.26 -20.15
CA GLY A 29 16.47 6.85 -18.98
C GLY A 29 16.79 7.78 -17.82
N VAL A 30 15.77 8.18 -17.07
CA VAL A 30 15.91 9.03 -15.88
C VAL A 30 15.56 8.18 -14.66
N ASN A 31 16.40 8.24 -13.63
CA ASN A 31 16.07 7.63 -12.35
C ASN A 31 14.95 8.45 -11.67
N PRO A 32 13.84 7.82 -11.25
CA PRO A 32 12.87 8.44 -10.36
C PRO A 32 13.53 8.91 -9.06
N SER A 33 12.80 9.68 -8.24
CA SER A 33 13.28 10.03 -6.91
C SER A 33 13.53 8.76 -6.07
N ARG A 34 14.33 8.90 -5.02
CA ARG A 34 14.56 7.79 -4.10
C ARG A 34 13.26 7.34 -3.46
N GLU A 35 12.41 8.29 -3.08
CA GLU A 35 11.10 8.08 -2.47
C GLU A 35 10.18 7.29 -3.42
N GLU A 36 10.13 7.66 -4.71
CA GLU A 36 9.37 6.93 -5.72
C GLU A 36 9.88 5.50 -5.91
N LEU A 37 11.20 5.31 -5.98
CA LEU A 37 11.82 3.98 -6.12
C LEU A 37 11.54 3.10 -4.89
N GLU A 38 11.61 3.66 -3.69
CA GLU A 38 11.29 2.94 -2.46
C GLU A 38 9.82 2.53 -2.40
N LEU A 39 8.90 3.39 -2.83
CA LEU A 39 7.47 3.07 -2.94
C LEU A 39 7.22 1.93 -3.94
N MET A 40 7.91 1.94 -5.09
CA MET A 40 7.84 0.85 -6.07
C MET A 40 8.36 -0.47 -5.46
N ILE A 41 9.47 -0.41 -4.71
CA ILE A 41 10.03 -1.57 -4.01
C ILE A 41 9.07 -2.10 -2.95
N GLU A 42 8.45 -1.24 -2.14
CA GLU A 42 7.46 -1.62 -1.13
C GLU A 42 6.28 -2.35 -1.76
N ARG A 43 5.71 -1.78 -2.83
CA ARG A 43 4.60 -2.41 -3.55
C ARG A 43 4.94 -3.82 -4.04
N VAL A 44 6.15 -4.04 -4.55
CA VAL A 44 6.60 -5.40 -4.93
C VAL A 44 6.79 -6.28 -3.70
N ALA A 45 7.44 -5.78 -2.65
CA ALA A 45 7.73 -6.53 -1.44
C ALA A 45 6.44 -7.04 -0.77
N GLU A 46 5.44 -6.17 -0.65
CA GLU A 46 4.12 -6.48 -0.11
C GLU A 46 3.39 -7.54 -0.95
N LYS A 47 3.39 -7.40 -2.28
CA LYS A 47 2.83 -8.42 -3.19
C LYS A 47 3.50 -9.78 -3.01
N ARG A 48 4.80 -9.79 -2.77
CA ARG A 48 5.62 -11.00 -2.71
C ARG A 48 5.86 -11.53 -1.30
N ALA A 49 5.29 -10.94 -0.26
CA ALA A 49 5.57 -11.29 1.15
C ALA A 49 7.07 -11.36 1.46
N ILE A 50 7.77 -10.32 1.02
CA ILE A 50 9.17 -10.08 1.36
C ILE A 50 9.19 -8.85 2.27
N PRO A 51 9.99 -8.83 3.35
CA PRO A 51 10.17 -7.62 4.14
C PRO A 51 10.73 -6.49 3.26
N ALA A 52 9.99 -5.38 3.12
CA ALA A 52 10.32 -4.32 2.17
C ALA A 52 11.71 -3.71 2.39
N ILE A 53 12.09 -3.53 3.65
CA ILE A 53 13.41 -3.02 4.05
C ILE A 53 14.58 -3.87 3.54
N LEU A 54 14.39 -5.19 3.34
CA LEU A 54 15.42 -6.04 2.74
C LEU A 54 15.62 -5.71 1.25
N LEU A 55 14.54 -5.58 0.47
CA LEU A 55 14.65 -5.22 -0.94
C LEU A 55 15.17 -3.79 -1.13
N LYS A 56 14.76 -2.85 -0.28
CA LYS A 56 15.30 -1.49 -0.26
C LYS A 56 16.81 -1.51 -0.01
N ALA A 57 17.26 -2.22 1.01
CA ALA A 57 18.67 -2.33 1.32
C ALA A 57 19.47 -3.05 0.21
N ILE A 58 18.89 -4.06 -0.45
CA ILE A 58 19.49 -4.68 -1.64
C ILE A 58 19.64 -3.65 -2.75
N ALA A 59 18.60 -2.90 -3.11
CA ALA A 59 18.69 -1.85 -4.14
C ALA A 59 19.78 -0.81 -3.80
N ARG A 60 19.87 -0.43 -2.53
CA ARG A 60 20.91 0.47 -2.02
C ARG A 60 22.31 -0.11 -2.19
N VAL A 61 22.55 -1.36 -1.80
CA VAL A 61 23.88 -2.01 -1.89
C VAL A 61 24.26 -2.34 -3.33
N GLU A 62 23.31 -2.78 -4.15
CA GLU A 62 23.55 -3.22 -5.53
C GLU A 62 23.81 -2.05 -6.48
N SER A 63 23.10 -0.94 -6.31
CA SER A 63 23.14 0.14 -7.31
C SER A 63 23.06 1.54 -6.75
N CYS A 64 23.00 1.74 -5.42
CA CYS A 64 22.75 3.05 -4.81
C CYS A 64 21.47 3.73 -5.33
N TYR A 65 20.42 2.95 -5.62
CA TYR A 65 19.18 3.42 -6.25
C TYR A 65 19.32 3.93 -7.70
N GLU A 66 20.34 3.49 -8.42
CA GLU A 66 20.52 3.87 -9.83
C GLU A 66 20.10 2.73 -10.75
N HIS A 67 19.04 2.94 -11.53
CA HIS A 67 18.68 2.08 -12.65
C HIS A 67 19.41 2.49 -13.93
N TYR A 68 19.53 3.80 -14.16
CA TYR A 68 20.24 4.41 -15.28
C TYR A 68 21.51 5.13 -14.81
N ARG A 69 22.53 5.20 -15.67
CA ARG A 69 23.72 6.03 -15.46
C ARG A 69 23.40 7.50 -15.73
N ALA A 70 24.33 8.39 -15.38
CA ALA A 70 24.20 9.83 -15.64
C ALA A 70 24.02 10.20 -17.13
N ASP A 71 24.45 9.33 -18.06
CA ASP A 71 24.25 9.50 -19.51
C ASP A 71 22.90 8.95 -20.01
N GLY A 72 22.05 8.46 -19.11
CA GLY A 72 20.75 7.85 -19.40
C GLY A 72 20.82 6.41 -19.92
N SER A 73 22.01 5.81 -20.03
CA SER A 73 22.13 4.40 -20.39
C SER A 73 21.74 3.49 -19.22
N PRO A 74 21.13 2.32 -19.45
CA PRO A 74 20.86 1.34 -18.40
C PRO A 74 22.14 0.96 -17.64
N LYS A 75 22.08 0.91 -16.31
CA LYS A 75 23.21 0.54 -15.46
C LYS A 75 23.47 -0.97 -15.57
N ILE A 76 24.48 -1.33 -16.35
CA ILE A 76 24.84 -2.73 -16.64
C ILE A 76 26.28 -3.00 -16.19
N ASN A 77 26.46 -3.95 -15.27
CA ASN A 77 27.76 -4.40 -14.79
C ASN A 77 27.96 -5.88 -15.17
N GLY A 78 28.77 -6.13 -16.20
CA GLY A 78 28.89 -7.48 -16.76
C GLY A 78 27.56 -7.97 -17.34
N THR A 79 26.95 -8.98 -16.71
CA THR A 79 25.63 -9.52 -17.10
C THR A 79 24.50 -9.11 -16.15
N SER A 80 24.80 -8.27 -15.16
CA SER A 80 23.83 -7.74 -14.19
C SER A 80 23.25 -6.41 -14.66
N ILE A 81 21.93 -6.26 -14.59
CA ILE A 81 21.19 -5.15 -15.21
C ILE A 81 20.35 -4.39 -14.17
N GLY A 82 20.41 -3.06 -14.23
CA GLY A 82 19.47 -2.13 -13.61
C GLY A 82 19.56 -2.03 -12.08
N LEU A 83 18.51 -1.48 -11.48
CA LEU A 83 18.41 -1.14 -10.05
C LEU A 83 18.79 -2.30 -9.11
N MET A 84 18.28 -3.50 -9.39
CA MET A 84 18.47 -4.69 -8.55
C MET A 84 19.66 -5.57 -9.01
N GLN A 85 20.43 -5.12 -10.01
CA GLN A 85 21.59 -5.82 -10.60
C GLN A 85 21.30 -7.28 -11.01
N ILE A 86 20.19 -7.50 -11.71
CA ILE A 86 19.70 -8.83 -12.09
C ILE A 86 20.62 -9.48 -13.11
N ASN A 87 21.23 -10.62 -12.74
CA ASN A 87 22.08 -11.38 -13.64
C ASN A 87 21.24 -12.21 -14.62
N ASN A 88 21.24 -11.83 -15.89
CA ASN A 88 20.44 -12.50 -16.92
C ASN A 88 21.29 -13.31 -17.92
N LYS A 89 22.48 -13.79 -17.51
CA LYS A 89 23.42 -14.51 -18.39
C LYS A 89 22.80 -15.77 -19.04
N HIS A 90 21.96 -16.48 -18.30
CA HIS A 90 21.34 -17.73 -18.73
C HIS A 90 19.92 -17.53 -19.26
N GLY A 91 19.48 -16.28 -19.44
CA GLY A 91 18.07 -15.95 -19.66
C GLY A 91 17.22 -16.17 -18.40
N GLY A 92 15.90 -16.21 -18.60
CA GLY A 92 14.91 -16.33 -17.53
C GLY A 92 14.05 -15.07 -17.38
N TYR A 93 14.63 -13.91 -17.71
CA TYR A 93 13.93 -12.62 -17.71
C TYR A 93 14.04 -11.93 -19.08
N ASP A 94 13.07 -11.07 -19.38
CA ASP A 94 13.10 -10.21 -20.57
C ASP A 94 14.19 -9.15 -20.42
N SER A 95 15.20 -9.20 -21.29
CA SER A 95 16.37 -8.31 -21.19
C SER A 95 16.08 -6.86 -21.53
N GLU A 96 15.08 -6.58 -22.38
CA GLU A 96 14.72 -5.21 -22.71
C GLU A 96 13.91 -4.60 -21.57
N ARG A 97 12.98 -5.37 -21.00
CA ARG A 97 12.26 -4.92 -19.80
C ARG A 97 13.18 -4.73 -18.61
N LEU A 98 14.17 -5.60 -18.38
CA LEU A 98 15.15 -5.38 -17.30
C LEU A 98 15.92 -4.05 -17.42
N LYS A 99 16.11 -3.55 -18.64
CA LYS A 99 16.87 -2.31 -18.92
C LYS A 99 16.03 -1.04 -18.86
N TYR A 100 14.73 -1.15 -19.15
CA TYR A 100 13.89 0.03 -19.44
C TYR A 100 12.59 0.07 -18.62
N ASP A 101 12.21 -1.02 -17.96
CA ASP A 101 11.06 -1.12 -17.06
C ASP A 101 11.58 -1.33 -15.63
N ILE A 102 11.63 -0.23 -14.86
CA ILE A 102 12.14 -0.23 -13.49
C ILE A 102 11.32 -1.18 -12.61
N MET A 103 9.99 -1.20 -12.79
CA MET A 103 9.10 -2.07 -12.00
C MET A 103 9.38 -3.55 -12.30
N TYR A 104 9.56 -3.90 -13.57
CA TYR A 104 9.96 -5.26 -13.95
C TYR A 104 11.32 -5.64 -13.37
N ASN A 105 12.28 -4.72 -13.32
CA ASN A 105 13.58 -4.97 -12.69
C ASN A 105 13.48 -5.23 -11.18
N ILE A 106 12.60 -4.50 -10.48
CA ILE A 106 12.30 -4.70 -9.05
C ILE A 106 11.63 -6.05 -8.82
N GLU A 107 10.57 -6.35 -9.57
CA GLU A 107 9.85 -7.64 -9.51
C GLU A 107 10.79 -8.82 -9.83
N ALA A 108 11.73 -8.66 -10.77
CA ALA A 108 12.75 -9.67 -11.05
C ALA A 108 13.73 -9.82 -9.87
N GLY A 109 14.10 -8.74 -9.18
CA GLY A 109 14.92 -8.80 -7.96
C GLY A 109 14.22 -9.53 -6.82
N ALA A 110 12.94 -9.26 -6.62
CA ALA A 110 12.11 -10.00 -5.67
C ALA A 110 12.02 -11.49 -6.03
N ASP A 111 11.79 -11.82 -7.30
CA ASP A 111 11.76 -13.22 -7.77
C ASP A 111 13.13 -13.92 -7.58
N VAL A 112 14.24 -13.26 -7.89
CA VAL A 112 15.59 -13.78 -7.62
C VAL A 112 15.78 -14.07 -6.13
N LEU A 113 15.39 -13.14 -5.25
CA LEU A 113 15.51 -13.33 -3.81
C LEU A 113 14.63 -14.49 -3.32
N LEU A 114 13.40 -14.62 -3.81
CA LEU A 114 12.53 -15.75 -3.49
C LEU A 114 13.09 -17.09 -4.01
N ASN A 115 13.73 -17.09 -5.19
CA ASN A 115 14.41 -18.27 -5.70
C ASN A 115 15.60 -18.64 -4.79
N LYS A 116 16.29 -17.66 -4.19
CA LYS A 116 17.36 -17.91 -3.21
C LYS A 116 16.82 -18.43 -1.88
N TRP A 117 15.72 -17.86 -1.41
CA TRP A 117 14.99 -18.33 -0.23
C TRP A 117 14.51 -19.77 -0.41
N ALA A 118 14.00 -20.12 -1.59
CA ALA A 118 13.54 -21.47 -1.93
C ALA A 118 14.66 -22.51 -1.79
N MET A 119 15.93 -22.15 -2.04
CA MET A 119 17.06 -23.07 -1.85
C MET A 119 17.13 -23.59 -0.40
N SER A 120 16.92 -22.73 0.60
CA SER A 120 16.86 -23.13 2.01
C SER A 120 15.58 -23.93 2.31
N SER A 121 14.44 -23.50 1.75
CA SER A 121 13.15 -24.18 1.90
C SER A 121 13.16 -25.64 1.44
N TYR A 122 13.87 -25.93 0.34
CA TYR A 122 14.00 -27.26 -0.25
C TYR A 122 15.28 -28.00 0.17
N ASN A 123 15.94 -27.57 1.25
CA ASN A 123 17.14 -28.18 1.82
C ASN A 123 18.32 -28.31 0.82
N GLU A 124 18.44 -27.39 -0.13
CA GLU A 124 19.60 -27.29 -1.02
C GLU A 124 20.79 -26.60 -0.33
N VAL A 125 20.49 -25.70 0.61
CA VAL A 125 21.46 -24.93 1.41
C VAL A 125 20.96 -24.79 2.84
N ALA A 126 21.84 -24.30 3.72
CA ALA A 126 21.52 -24.07 5.12
C ALA A 126 20.33 -23.11 5.31
N SER A 127 19.67 -23.21 6.46
CA SER A 127 18.53 -22.37 6.85
C SER A 127 18.73 -21.79 8.25
N VAL A 128 17.88 -20.81 8.59
CA VAL A 128 17.82 -20.23 9.93
C VAL A 128 16.44 -20.50 10.52
N GLY A 129 16.42 -21.04 11.73
CA GLY A 129 15.22 -21.30 12.51
C GLY A 129 14.17 -22.13 11.80
N ASN A 130 12.92 -21.70 11.95
CA ASN A 130 11.74 -22.26 11.29
C ASN A 130 11.52 -21.67 9.88
N MET A 131 12.44 -20.84 9.38
CA MET A 131 12.30 -20.09 8.14
C MET A 131 11.04 -19.20 8.11
N ASP A 132 10.53 -18.69 9.23
CA ASP A 132 9.46 -17.69 9.17
C ASP A 132 9.92 -16.47 8.35
N PRO A 133 9.29 -16.15 7.18
CA PRO A 133 9.72 -15.04 6.34
C PRO A 133 9.45 -13.68 7.00
N ASN A 134 8.62 -13.61 8.04
CA ASN A 134 8.37 -12.39 8.79
C ASN A 134 9.45 -12.10 9.85
N VAL A 135 10.48 -12.94 9.97
CA VAL A 135 11.66 -12.71 10.82
C VAL A 135 12.85 -12.36 9.93
N LEU A 136 13.37 -11.14 10.05
CA LEU A 136 14.42 -10.61 9.17
C LEU A 136 15.70 -11.43 9.20
N GLU A 137 16.08 -11.95 10.37
CA GLU A 137 17.25 -12.79 10.57
C GLU A 137 17.18 -14.09 9.77
N ASN A 138 15.96 -14.59 9.51
CA ASN A 138 15.80 -15.85 8.78
C ASN A 138 16.24 -15.74 7.30
N TRP A 139 16.35 -14.53 6.76
CA TRP A 139 16.78 -14.26 5.38
C TRP A 139 18.29 -14.34 5.15
N TYR A 140 19.10 -14.58 6.20
CA TYR A 140 20.57 -14.52 6.14
C TYR A 140 21.17 -15.30 4.95
N PHE A 141 20.76 -16.55 4.76
CA PHE A 141 21.29 -17.39 3.68
C PHE A 141 20.74 -17.01 2.31
N ALA A 142 19.51 -16.50 2.23
CA ALA A 142 18.96 -15.95 0.99
C ALA A 142 19.75 -14.72 0.53
N LEU A 143 20.16 -13.83 1.45
CA LEU A 143 21.02 -12.68 1.16
C LEU A 143 22.41 -13.10 0.68
N TRP A 144 23.03 -14.09 1.35
CA TRP A 144 24.31 -14.63 0.90
C TRP A 144 24.20 -15.24 -0.51
N ALA A 145 23.13 -15.99 -0.75
CA ALA A 145 22.84 -16.60 -2.05
C ALA A 145 22.53 -15.56 -3.14
N TYR A 146 21.90 -14.43 -2.79
CA TYR A 146 21.60 -13.34 -3.71
C TYR A 146 22.90 -12.79 -4.30
N ASN A 147 23.90 -12.56 -3.46
CA ASN A 147 25.26 -12.18 -3.87
C ASN A 147 26.14 -13.38 -4.29
N GLY A 148 25.51 -14.44 -4.81
CA GLY A 148 26.19 -15.53 -5.52
C GLY A 148 26.95 -16.53 -4.65
N TRP A 149 26.66 -16.63 -3.35
CA TRP A 149 27.37 -17.53 -2.42
C TRP A 149 28.91 -17.36 -2.44
N SER A 150 29.39 -16.13 -2.67
CA SER A 150 30.82 -15.83 -2.65
C SER A 150 31.45 -16.27 -1.33
N GLN A 151 32.61 -16.92 -1.36
CA GLN A 151 33.31 -17.31 -0.14
C GLN A 151 33.65 -16.09 0.72
N SER A 152 33.89 -14.94 0.09
CA SER A 152 34.15 -13.67 0.78
C SER A 152 32.97 -13.14 1.62
N ASN A 153 31.80 -13.79 1.54
CA ASN A 153 30.63 -13.50 2.36
C ASN A 153 30.45 -14.50 3.52
N ASN A 154 31.41 -15.43 3.72
CA ASN A 154 31.51 -16.23 4.94
C ASN A 154 32.18 -15.36 6.03
N PRO A 155 31.50 -15.09 7.16
CA PRO A 155 32.05 -14.22 8.22
C PRO A 155 33.25 -14.82 8.96
N ASN A 156 33.48 -16.14 8.87
CA ASN A 156 34.63 -16.80 9.50
C ASN A 156 35.90 -16.74 8.65
N ILE A 157 35.83 -16.24 7.41
CA ILE A 157 37.02 -15.99 6.59
C ILE A 157 37.61 -14.63 6.98
N TYR A 158 38.91 -14.62 7.30
CA TYR A 158 39.66 -13.41 7.65
C TYR A 158 39.35 -12.27 6.66
N GLN A 159 38.84 -11.16 7.19
CA GLN A 159 38.62 -9.93 6.45
C GLN A 159 39.99 -9.40 5.99
N SER A 160 40.25 -9.45 4.69
CA SER A 160 41.42 -8.80 4.10
C SER A 160 41.25 -7.28 4.20
N TYR A 161 42.36 -6.53 4.06
CA TYR A 161 42.34 -5.08 3.91
C TYR A 161 41.40 -4.57 2.79
N THR A 162 40.99 -5.43 1.87
CA THR A 162 40.17 -5.09 0.69
C THR A 162 38.67 -5.34 0.85
N LYS A 163 38.21 -6.11 1.85
CA LYS A 163 36.78 -6.33 2.11
C LYS A 163 36.49 -6.45 3.60
N LYS A 164 35.93 -5.37 4.17
CA LYS A 164 35.66 -5.21 5.60
C LYS A 164 34.34 -5.84 6.07
N TYR A 165 33.38 -6.04 5.18
CA TYR A 165 32.03 -6.52 5.53
C TYR A 165 31.56 -7.59 4.54
N THR A 166 30.82 -8.58 5.05
CA THR A 166 30.08 -9.52 4.19
C THR A 166 28.90 -8.79 3.55
N TYR A 167 28.37 -9.32 2.46
CA TYR A 167 27.18 -8.74 1.82
C TYR A 167 25.99 -8.65 2.78
N GLN A 168 25.76 -9.69 3.58
CA GLN A 168 24.71 -9.75 4.59
C GLN A 168 24.87 -8.62 5.61
N GLN A 169 26.10 -8.37 6.08
CA GLN A 169 26.37 -7.29 7.02
C GLN A 169 26.14 -5.92 6.39
N LEU A 170 26.51 -5.71 5.11
CA LEU A 170 26.22 -4.45 4.41
C LEU A 170 24.71 -4.18 4.34
N ILE A 171 23.90 -5.20 4.09
CA ILE A 171 22.44 -5.08 4.08
C ILE A 171 21.92 -4.69 5.47
N TYR A 172 22.39 -5.36 6.53
CA TYR A 172 21.98 -5.04 7.90
C TYR A 172 22.41 -3.63 8.32
N ASP A 173 23.63 -3.22 7.98
CA ASP A 173 24.15 -1.87 8.27
C ASP A 173 23.34 -0.78 7.55
N VAL A 174 22.93 -1.02 6.30
CA VAL A 174 22.04 -0.10 5.56
C VAL A 174 20.68 0.00 6.25
N ILE A 175 20.10 -1.12 6.69
CA ILE A 175 18.80 -1.13 7.37
C ILE A 175 18.87 -0.36 8.68
N GLU A 176 19.86 -0.66 9.52
CA GLU A 176 20.04 0.03 10.80
C GLU A 176 20.25 1.53 10.62
N LYS A 177 21.03 1.93 9.60
CA LYS A 177 21.37 3.33 9.34
C LYS A 177 20.25 4.13 8.66
N GLU A 178 19.56 3.55 7.68
CA GLU A 178 18.66 4.30 6.78
C GLU A 178 17.18 4.08 7.10
N TYR A 179 16.78 2.97 7.71
CA TYR A 179 15.37 2.67 8.04
C TYR A 179 15.08 2.54 9.53
N GLY A 180 16.12 2.49 10.36
CA GLY A 180 15.97 2.10 11.75
C GLY A 180 15.65 0.61 11.87
N GLY A 181 16.01 0.03 13.02
CA GLY A 181 15.85 -1.39 13.27
C GLY A 181 17.15 -2.16 13.10
N LYS A 182 17.56 -2.81 14.18
CA LYS A 182 18.77 -3.63 14.21
C LYS A 182 18.40 -5.08 13.87
N ILE A 183 19.07 -5.63 12.87
CA ILE A 183 18.98 -7.06 12.56
C ILE A 183 20.14 -7.76 13.26
N HIS A 184 19.84 -8.82 14.02
CA HIS A 184 20.85 -9.54 14.75
C HIS A 184 21.51 -10.58 13.87
N ASN A 185 22.84 -10.63 13.87
CA ASN A 185 23.54 -11.70 13.18
C ASN A 185 23.19 -13.06 13.80
N ILE A 186 23.13 -14.08 12.94
CA ILE A 186 23.15 -15.47 13.38
C ILE A 186 24.45 -15.78 14.13
N ASP A 187 24.45 -16.82 14.96
CA ASP A 187 25.67 -17.28 15.62
C ASP A 187 26.64 -17.90 14.60
N PHE A 188 27.74 -17.19 14.32
CA PHE A 188 28.73 -17.61 13.33
C PHE A 188 29.53 -18.84 13.75
N SER A 189 29.47 -19.28 15.00
CA SER A 189 30.11 -20.52 15.46
C SER A 189 29.53 -21.78 14.79
N TYR A 190 28.31 -21.70 14.25
CA TYR A 190 27.69 -22.77 13.47
C TYR A 190 28.23 -22.86 12.03
N LEU A 191 28.89 -21.81 11.53
CA LEU A 191 29.38 -21.74 10.16
C LEU A 191 30.77 -22.38 10.03
N PRO A 192 31.10 -23.02 8.89
CA PRO A 192 32.43 -23.56 8.68
C PRO A 192 33.47 -22.44 8.57
N ALA A 193 34.71 -22.73 8.96
CA ALA A 193 35.83 -21.78 8.86
C ALA A 193 36.08 -21.29 7.43
N THR A 194 35.81 -22.13 6.42
CA THR A 194 35.89 -21.77 5.00
C THR A 194 34.78 -22.43 4.21
N GLY A 195 34.51 -21.92 3.00
CA GLY A 195 33.50 -22.49 2.11
C GLY A 195 32.07 -22.21 2.55
N LYS A 196 31.14 -23.04 2.08
CA LYS A 196 29.70 -22.92 2.32
C LYS A 196 29.27 -23.89 3.43
N PRO A 197 28.26 -23.53 4.26
CA PRO A 197 27.71 -24.44 5.26
C PRO A 197 27.07 -25.68 4.62
N SER A 198 26.93 -26.75 5.40
CA SER A 198 26.16 -27.94 4.98
C SER A 198 24.72 -27.56 4.66
N ARG A 199 24.13 -28.19 3.64
CA ARG A 199 22.70 -28.05 3.33
C ARG A 199 21.77 -28.55 4.44
N SER A 200 22.28 -29.40 5.33
CA SER A 200 21.55 -29.91 6.50
C SER A 200 21.67 -29.00 7.73
N LEU A 201 22.46 -27.93 7.66
CA LEU A 201 22.65 -27.02 8.77
C LEU A 201 21.39 -26.15 8.93
N VAL A 202 20.81 -26.19 10.13
CA VAL A 202 19.79 -25.23 10.56
C VAL A 202 20.39 -24.45 11.71
N VAL A 203 20.66 -23.16 11.50
CA VAL A 203 21.17 -22.27 12.55
C VAL A 203 19.98 -21.80 13.37
N PRO A 204 20.02 -21.82 14.72
CA PRO A 204 18.94 -21.28 15.52
C PRO A 204 18.66 -19.80 15.19
N THR A 205 17.39 -19.41 15.19
CA THR A 205 17.04 -17.99 15.15
C THR A 205 17.63 -17.28 16.38
N PRO A 206 18.25 -16.10 16.22
CA PRO A 206 18.77 -15.33 17.36
C PRO A 206 17.71 -15.04 18.43
N MET A 207 18.14 -14.85 19.67
CA MET A 207 17.25 -14.56 20.80
C MET A 207 16.43 -13.27 20.61
N TYR A 208 17.03 -12.27 19.98
CA TYR A 208 16.39 -11.02 19.63
C TYR A 208 16.19 -11.00 18.11
N THR A 209 14.96 -10.77 17.69
CA THR A 209 14.57 -10.81 16.28
C THR A 209 13.83 -9.54 15.89
N SER A 210 13.90 -9.22 14.61
CA SER A 210 13.18 -8.09 14.03
C SER A 210 12.09 -8.58 13.07
N GLY A 211 10.91 -7.96 13.16
CA GLY A 211 9.75 -8.29 12.33
C GLY A 211 9.83 -7.66 10.94
N GLY A 212 9.31 -8.37 9.93
CA GLY A 212 9.29 -7.94 8.53
C GLY A 212 8.02 -7.24 8.07
N ASN A 213 7.01 -7.13 8.94
CA ASN A 213 5.69 -6.55 8.68
C ASN A 213 4.97 -7.17 7.47
N ILE A 214 5.09 -8.49 7.27
CA ILE A 214 4.38 -9.19 6.20
C ILE A 214 2.88 -9.20 6.49
N ILE A 215 2.12 -8.66 5.54
CA ILE A 215 0.65 -8.66 5.61
C ILE A 215 0.11 -10.02 5.17
N LEU A 216 -0.73 -10.59 6.03
CA LEU A 216 -1.41 -11.88 5.85
C LEU A 216 -2.82 -11.67 5.30
N TYR A 217 -3.41 -12.73 4.77
CA TYR A 217 -4.75 -12.76 4.19
C TYR A 217 -5.72 -13.43 5.15
N GLU A 218 -6.99 -13.09 4.99
CA GLU A 218 -8.10 -13.58 5.82
C GLU A 218 -8.96 -14.55 5.02
N LYS A 219 -9.66 -15.44 5.74
CA LYS A 219 -10.70 -16.26 5.10
C LYS A 219 -11.74 -15.35 4.45
N GLY A 220 -12.11 -15.68 3.21
CA GLY A 220 -13.04 -14.89 2.40
C GLY A 220 -12.36 -13.79 1.57
N ASP A 221 -11.05 -13.57 1.69
CA ASP A 221 -10.34 -12.67 0.77
C ASP A 221 -10.38 -13.23 -0.66
N TYR A 222 -10.72 -12.37 -1.63
CA TYR A 222 -10.62 -12.67 -3.04
C TYR A 222 -9.19 -12.47 -3.52
N VAL A 223 -8.65 -13.46 -4.21
CA VAL A 223 -7.27 -13.45 -4.68
C VAL A 223 -7.19 -13.79 -6.16
N ARG A 224 -6.07 -13.40 -6.78
CA ARG A 224 -5.65 -13.93 -8.06
C ARG A 224 -4.21 -14.41 -8.01
N THR A 225 -3.86 -15.40 -8.82
CA THR A 225 -2.46 -15.73 -9.05
C THR A 225 -1.75 -14.57 -9.76
N ASP A 226 -0.58 -14.20 -9.25
CA ASP A 226 0.21 -13.08 -9.74
C ASP A 226 1.70 -13.38 -9.59
N GLY A 227 2.52 -12.88 -10.52
CA GLY A 227 3.97 -13.07 -10.48
C GLY A 227 4.64 -13.03 -11.84
N MET A 228 5.96 -13.19 -11.81
CA MET A 228 6.80 -13.37 -13.00
C MET A 228 6.62 -14.76 -13.66
N ARG A 229 5.92 -15.68 -12.99
CA ARG A 229 5.69 -17.04 -13.44
C ARG A 229 4.41 -17.11 -14.28
N THR A 230 4.39 -18.04 -15.24
CA THR A 230 3.20 -18.31 -16.07
C THR A 230 2.36 -19.48 -15.56
N LYS A 231 2.89 -20.23 -14.59
CA LYS A 231 2.26 -21.38 -13.95
C LYS A 231 2.45 -21.33 -12.45
N PHE A 232 1.39 -21.68 -11.73
CA PHE A 232 1.33 -21.75 -10.28
C PHE A 232 0.78 -23.12 -9.88
N HIS A 233 1.10 -23.58 -8.67
CA HIS A 233 0.89 -24.98 -8.32
C HIS A 233 0.05 -25.10 -7.04
N LEU A 234 -1.14 -25.69 -7.17
CA LEU A 234 -1.91 -26.13 -6.01
C LEU A 234 -1.35 -27.43 -5.46
N ARG A 235 -1.47 -27.59 -4.14
CA ARG A 235 -1.03 -28.76 -3.38
C ARG A 235 -2.14 -29.34 -2.51
N ASP A 236 -2.05 -30.63 -2.21
CA ASP A 236 -3.00 -31.34 -1.34
C ASP A 236 -2.96 -30.88 0.13
N ALA A 237 -1.81 -30.37 0.58
CA ALA A 237 -1.57 -29.82 1.91
C ALA A 237 -0.48 -28.72 1.83
N PRO A 238 -0.27 -27.92 2.89
CA PRO A 238 0.87 -27.01 2.97
C PRO A 238 2.19 -27.73 2.68
N ALA A 239 2.96 -27.23 1.71
CA ALA A 239 4.18 -27.87 1.20
C ALA A 239 4.01 -29.36 0.84
N GLY A 240 2.79 -29.75 0.42
CA GLY A 240 2.40 -31.11 0.08
C GLY A 240 2.71 -31.48 -1.37
N ARG A 241 2.02 -32.51 -1.84
CA ARG A 241 2.15 -32.99 -3.22
C ARG A 241 1.42 -32.04 -4.16
N TYR A 242 2.02 -31.83 -5.32
CA TYR A 242 1.37 -31.14 -6.43
C TYR A 242 0.06 -31.85 -6.82
N ILE A 243 -0.99 -31.08 -7.08
CA ILE A 243 -2.28 -31.61 -7.54
C ILE A 243 -2.81 -30.92 -8.81
N HIS A 244 -2.57 -29.62 -8.99
CA HIS A 244 -3.15 -28.86 -10.10
C HIS A 244 -2.30 -27.63 -10.49
N ASP A 245 -2.33 -27.27 -11.78
CA ASP A 245 -1.68 -26.07 -12.33
C ASP A 245 -2.71 -24.94 -12.42
N LEU A 246 -2.38 -23.74 -11.93
CA LEU A 246 -3.13 -22.52 -12.19
C LEU A 246 -2.39 -21.65 -13.20
N SER A 247 -3.14 -20.97 -14.07
CA SER A 247 -2.62 -19.94 -14.97
C SER A 247 -2.35 -18.63 -14.22
N LEU A 248 -1.71 -17.68 -14.88
CA LEU A 248 -1.63 -16.29 -14.41
C LEU A 248 -3.02 -15.65 -14.38
N ASN A 249 -3.31 -14.85 -13.37
CA ASN A 249 -4.60 -14.20 -13.13
C ASN A 249 -5.76 -15.16 -12.84
N GLN A 250 -5.47 -16.39 -12.45
CA GLN A 250 -6.49 -17.32 -11.97
C GLN A 250 -7.09 -16.79 -10.68
N LEU A 251 -8.40 -16.56 -10.69
CA LEU A 251 -9.16 -16.09 -9.54
C LEU A 251 -9.43 -17.22 -8.55
N GLY A 252 -9.51 -16.87 -7.27
CA GLY A 252 -9.89 -17.76 -6.19
C GLY A 252 -10.28 -17.02 -4.91
N ILE A 253 -10.71 -17.78 -3.91
CA ILE A 253 -11.12 -17.30 -2.59
C ILE A 253 -10.31 -18.03 -1.53
N ILE A 254 -9.81 -17.31 -0.53
CA ILE A 254 -9.11 -17.91 0.61
C ILE A 254 -10.13 -18.65 1.50
N GLU A 255 -9.96 -19.96 1.66
CA GLU A 255 -10.81 -20.81 2.50
C GLU A 255 -10.22 -21.11 3.88
N ASP A 256 -8.89 -21.21 3.96
CA ASP A 256 -8.15 -21.59 5.16
C ASP A 256 -6.68 -21.12 5.11
N GLY A 257 -6.03 -21.12 6.28
CA GLY A 257 -4.68 -20.59 6.49
C GLY A 257 -4.67 -19.22 7.18
N PRO A 258 -3.49 -18.61 7.38
CA PRO A 258 -2.18 -19.09 6.95
C PRO A 258 -1.66 -20.28 7.76
N VAL A 259 -0.93 -21.19 7.09
CA VAL A 259 -0.08 -22.19 7.73
C VAL A 259 1.38 -21.94 7.37
N LEU A 260 2.23 -21.66 8.36
CA LEU A 260 3.68 -21.52 8.13
C LEU A 260 4.32 -22.91 7.94
N LYS A 261 4.89 -23.17 6.76
CA LYS A 261 5.62 -24.42 6.49
C LYS A 261 6.66 -24.24 5.40
N ASN A 262 7.85 -24.82 5.62
CA ASN A 262 9.02 -24.70 4.74
C ASN A 262 9.31 -23.24 4.34
N GLY A 263 9.12 -22.30 5.27
CA GLY A 263 9.36 -20.88 5.05
C GLY A 263 8.39 -20.15 4.13
N TYR A 264 7.17 -20.66 3.99
CA TYR A 264 6.09 -19.95 3.30
C TYR A 264 4.83 -19.97 4.17
N TYR A 265 4.04 -18.91 4.07
CA TYR A 265 2.65 -18.91 4.53
C TYR A 265 1.79 -19.53 3.43
N TRP A 266 1.21 -20.70 3.71
CA TRP A 266 0.34 -21.42 2.81
C TRP A 266 -1.12 -21.09 3.09
N TYR A 267 -1.88 -20.91 2.01
CA TYR A 267 -3.33 -20.72 2.07
C TYR A 267 -4.03 -21.77 1.23
N LYS A 268 -5.16 -22.27 1.74
CA LYS A 268 -6.08 -23.07 0.94
C LYS A 268 -6.95 -22.12 0.13
N VAL A 269 -6.98 -22.32 -1.18
CA VAL A 269 -7.71 -21.47 -2.12
C VAL A 269 -8.75 -22.31 -2.83
N TYR A 270 -9.99 -21.84 -2.79
CA TYR A 270 -11.08 -22.35 -3.60
C TYR A 270 -11.10 -21.64 -4.95
N ILE A 271 -11.16 -22.42 -6.04
CA ILE A 271 -11.23 -21.88 -7.42
C ILE A 271 -12.63 -22.13 -7.99
N ASP A 272 -13.08 -23.38 -7.93
CA ASP A 272 -14.41 -23.84 -8.36
C ASP A 272 -14.76 -25.18 -7.70
N ASP A 273 -15.96 -25.70 -7.96
CA ASP A 273 -16.49 -26.93 -7.35
C ASP A 273 -15.58 -28.17 -7.53
N ASN A 274 -14.68 -28.15 -8.52
CA ASN A 274 -13.77 -29.25 -8.82
C ASN A 274 -12.32 -28.96 -8.45
N THR A 275 -12.00 -27.72 -8.05
CA THR A 275 -10.63 -27.23 -7.93
C THR A 275 -10.44 -26.42 -6.66
N GLU A 276 -9.71 -26.99 -5.70
CA GLU A 276 -9.19 -26.29 -4.53
C GLU A 276 -7.82 -26.87 -4.14
N GLY A 277 -7.04 -26.10 -3.38
CA GLY A 277 -5.75 -26.59 -2.87
C GLY A 277 -4.91 -25.53 -2.19
N TRP A 278 -3.74 -25.94 -1.70
CA TRP A 278 -2.81 -25.08 -0.98
C TRP A 278 -1.76 -24.45 -1.90
N ILE A 279 -1.53 -23.15 -1.75
CA ILE A 279 -0.52 -22.38 -2.49
C ILE A 279 0.17 -21.36 -1.58
N GLU A 280 1.40 -20.99 -1.92
CA GLU A 280 2.18 -20.00 -1.21
C GLU A 280 1.60 -18.58 -1.40
N ARG A 281 1.51 -17.81 -0.30
CA ARG A 281 1.03 -16.41 -0.31
C ARG A 281 1.80 -15.49 -1.25
N ASN A 282 3.07 -15.77 -1.51
CA ASN A 282 3.94 -14.95 -2.37
C ASN A 282 3.45 -14.84 -3.82
N PHE A 283 2.55 -15.75 -4.23
CA PHE A 283 2.00 -15.83 -5.59
C PHE A 283 0.52 -15.46 -5.66
N LEU A 284 -0.05 -15.01 -4.56
CA LEU A 284 -1.42 -14.54 -4.49
C LEU A 284 -1.41 -13.01 -4.33
N LEU A 285 -2.23 -12.33 -5.12
CA LEU A 285 -2.56 -10.94 -4.93
C LEU A 285 -4.02 -10.85 -4.45
N ARG A 286 -4.24 -10.22 -3.30
CA ARG A 286 -5.57 -9.84 -2.84
C ARG A 286 -6.19 -8.80 -3.76
N THR A 287 -7.46 -9.00 -4.07
CA THR A 287 -8.25 -8.21 -5.02
C THR A 287 -9.64 -7.83 -4.49
N GLY A 288 -9.97 -8.24 -3.28
CA GLY A 288 -11.29 -8.05 -2.69
C GLY A 288 -11.50 -8.91 -1.45
N ASP A 289 -12.72 -8.89 -0.94
CA ASP A 289 -13.17 -9.80 0.11
C ASP A 289 -14.68 -10.11 -0.03
N ALA A 290 -15.12 -11.14 0.69
CA ALA A 290 -16.50 -11.63 0.64
C ALA A 290 -17.54 -10.60 1.11
N GLU A 291 -17.16 -9.65 1.97
CA GLU A 291 -18.06 -8.66 2.56
C GLU A 291 -18.25 -7.45 1.64
N ASN A 292 -17.16 -6.96 1.05
CA ASN A 292 -17.14 -5.70 0.30
C ASN A 292 -16.95 -5.89 -1.21
N GLY A 293 -16.85 -7.12 -1.70
CA GLY A 293 -16.66 -7.41 -3.11
C GLY A 293 -15.23 -7.17 -3.59
N ARG A 294 -15.07 -6.90 -4.89
CA ARG A 294 -13.77 -6.55 -5.48
C ARG A 294 -13.39 -5.13 -5.09
N TYR A 295 -12.12 -4.93 -4.76
CA TYR A 295 -11.59 -3.61 -4.47
C TYR A 295 -11.53 -2.79 -5.76
N VAL A 296 -12.07 -1.56 -5.69
CA VAL A 296 -12.10 -0.62 -6.81
C VAL A 296 -10.83 0.25 -6.86
N PHE A 297 -10.10 0.37 -5.75
CA PHE A 297 -8.85 1.13 -5.65
C PHE A 297 -7.63 0.21 -5.74
N GLU A 298 -6.65 0.57 -6.56
CA GLU A 298 -5.47 -0.28 -6.79
C GLU A 298 -4.52 -0.37 -5.58
N ASP A 299 -4.51 0.65 -4.72
CA ASP A 299 -3.53 0.86 -3.65
C ASP A 299 -4.00 0.43 -2.25
N ILE A 300 -5.22 -0.09 -2.11
CA ILE A 300 -5.74 -0.51 -0.80
C ILE A 300 -5.56 -2.01 -0.54
N SER A 301 -5.13 -2.79 -1.54
CA SER A 301 -5.08 -4.25 -1.44
C SER A 301 -4.21 -4.76 -0.29
N PHE A 302 -3.29 -3.96 0.25
CA PHE A 302 -2.44 -4.31 1.40
C PHE A 302 -2.66 -3.38 2.60
N HIS A 303 -3.51 -2.36 2.47
CA HIS A 303 -3.69 -1.34 3.49
C HIS A 303 -4.63 -1.81 4.63
N TRP A 304 -4.38 -1.35 5.86
CA TRP A 304 -5.18 -1.74 7.03
C TRP A 304 -6.63 -1.23 6.93
N ALA A 305 -6.84 -0.05 6.35
CA ALA A 305 -8.15 0.58 6.19
C ALA A 305 -8.98 0.05 5.01
N ARG A 306 -8.47 -0.93 4.23
CA ARG A 306 -9.10 -1.38 2.97
C ARG A 306 -10.59 -1.69 3.07
N LYS A 307 -11.01 -2.37 4.15
CA LYS A 307 -12.41 -2.77 4.37
C LYS A 307 -13.29 -1.57 4.65
N ILE A 308 -12.81 -0.65 5.49
CA ILE A 308 -13.52 0.59 5.83
C ILE A 308 -13.65 1.48 4.60
N ILE A 309 -12.60 1.61 3.80
CA ILE A 309 -12.63 2.38 2.55
C ILE A 309 -13.68 1.80 1.59
N MET A 310 -13.72 0.48 1.42
CA MET A 310 -14.71 -0.17 0.55
C MET A 310 -16.13 -0.11 1.10
N LYS A 311 -16.29 -0.19 2.43
CA LYS A 311 -17.57 0.01 3.10
C LYS A 311 -18.10 1.42 2.84
N LEU A 312 -17.25 2.44 2.97
CA LEU A 312 -17.64 3.83 2.65
C LEU A 312 -17.91 4.05 1.16
N TYR A 313 -17.20 3.36 0.28
CA TYR A 313 -17.49 3.36 -1.16
C TYR A 313 -18.89 2.77 -1.43
N GLY A 314 -19.24 1.65 -0.81
CA GLY A 314 -20.58 1.07 -0.90
C GLY A 314 -21.70 1.92 -0.27
N LYS A 315 -21.36 2.93 0.54
CA LYS A 315 -22.27 3.92 1.12
C LYS A 315 -22.32 5.24 0.32
N ASP A 316 -21.64 5.31 -0.83
CA ASP A 316 -21.47 6.53 -1.64
C ASP A 316 -20.79 7.72 -0.90
N ILE A 317 -20.15 7.46 0.24
CA ILE A 317 -19.38 8.48 1.00
C ILE A 317 -18.04 8.72 0.30
N VAL A 318 -17.37 7.65 -0.11
CA VAL A 318 -16.14 7.70 -0.91
C VAL A 318 -16.49 7.47 -2.38
N GLY A 319 -16.06 8.37 -3.25
CA GLY A 319 -16.29 8.26 -4.70
C GLY A 319 -15.31 7.32 -5.41
N GLU A 320 -15.64 6.96 -6.67
CA GLU A 320 -14.78 6.14 -7.53
C GLU A 320 -13.51 6.89 -7.98
N ALA A 321 -12.36 6.21 -7.94
CA ALA A 321 -11.08 6.68 -8.45
C ALA A 321 -10.13 5.49 -8.69
N GLU A 322 -9.05 5.69 -9.46
CA GLU A 322 -8.01 4.67 -9.66
C GLU A 322 -7.26 4.33 -8.35
N TYR A 323 -6.97 5.34 -7.54
CA TYR A 323 -6.26 5.22 -6.27
C TYR A 323 -6.99 5.94 -5.15
N PHE A 324 -7.01 5.34 -3.97
CA PHE A 324 -7.53 6.00 -2.77
C PHE A 324 -6.48 6.87 -2.08
N ASN A 325 -5.19 6.60 -2.23
CA ASN A 325 -4.07 7.26 -1.56
C ASN A 325 -4.21 7.28 -0.02
N PRO A 326 -4.35 6.12 0.64
CA PRO A 326 -4.75 6.04 2.05
C PRO A 326 -3.81 6.75 3.03
N ASP A 327 -2.52 6.79 2.73
CA ASP A 327 -1.49 7.40 3.60
C ASP A 327 -1.25 8.89 3.31
N LYS A 328 -1.87 9.45 2.27
CA LYS A 328 -1.78 10.89 2.00
C LYS A 328 -2.60 11.65 3.04
N TYR A 329 -2.12 12.82 3.45
CA TYR A 329 -2.90 13.70 4.31
C TYR A 329 -4.15 14.22 3.59
N VAL A 330 -5.26 14.31 4.33
CA VAL A 330 -6.53 14.84 3.85
C VAL A 330 -6.54 16.36 4.01
N SER A 331 -7.06 17.10 3.02
CA SER A 331 -7.30 18.54 3.18
C SER A 331 -8.59 18.81 3.94
N LYS A 332 -8.75 20.02 4.50
CA LYS A 332 -10.01 20.43 5.15
C LYS A 332 -11.19 20.40 4.15
N GLU A 333 -10.98 20.83 2.91
CA GLU A 333 -11.95 20.74 1.80
C GLU A 333 -12.40 19.30 1.57
N GLU A 334 -11.45 18.37 1.42
CA GLU A 334 -11.77 16.97 1.17
C GLU A 334 -12.48 16.33 2.36
N PHE A 335 -12.08 16.70 3.59
CA PHE A 335 -12.76 16.27 4.80
C PHE A 335 -14.22 16.75 4.84
N CYS A 336 -14.51 17.99 4.46
CA CYS A 336 -15.87 18.52 4.38
C CYS A 336 -16.72 17.75 3.35
N ILE A 337 -16.13 17.36 2.21
CA ILE A 337 -16.82 16.53 1.21
C ILE A 337 -17.22 15.18 1.77
N LEU A 338 -16.28 14.50 2.44
CA LEU A 338 -16.55 13.21 3.08
C LEU A 338 -17.58 13.36 4.20
N LEU A 339 -17.50 14.44 4.99
CA LEU A 339 -18.42 14.71 6.09
C LEU A 339 -19.84 15.00 5.59
N SER A 340 -20.02 15.88 4.61
CA SER A 340 -21.32 16.17 4.00
C SER A 340 -21.99 14.88 3.54
N ARG A 341 -21.26 14.02 2.81
CA ARG A 341 -21.80 12.75 2.33
C ARG A 341 -22.12 11.77 3.46
N ALA A 342 -21.30 11.73 4.52
CA ALA A 342 -21.58 10.90 5.69
C ALA A 342 -22.84 11.36 6.44
N LEU A 343 -23.06 12.68 6.54
CA LEU A 343 -24.27 13.26 7.12
C LEU A 343 -25.50 12.97 6.25
N ASP A 344 -25.39 13.13 4.94
CA ASP A 344 -26.48 12.85 4.00
C ASP A 344 -26.87 11.36 3.99
N TYR A 345 -25.87 10.48 4.03
CA TYR A 345 -26.09 9.04 4.19
C TYR A 345 -26.85 8.71 5.48
N ALA A 346 -26.45 9.31 6.61
CA ALA A 346 -27.14 9.09 7.89
C ALA A 346 -28.59 9.62 7.86
N LYS A 347 -28.84 10.79 7.26
CA LYS A 347 -30.20 11.33 7.09
C LYS A 347 -31.08 10.44 6.22
N GLY A 348 -30.55 9.93 5.11
CA GLY A 348 -31.28 9.06 4.17
C GLY A 348 -31.72 7.71 4.79
N LEU A 349 -30.96 7.19 5.76
CA LEU A 349 -31.37 6.02 6.54
C LEU A 349 -32.55 6.34 7.47
N ASN A 350 -32.54 7.51 8.09
CA ASN A 350 -33.59 7.92 9.02
C ASN A 350 -34.92 8.21 8.30
N THR A 351 -34.89 8.71 7.05
CA THR A 351 -36.12 8.92 6.25
C THR A 351 -36.70 7.61 5.70
N GLY A 352 -35.86 6.59 5.43
CA GLY A 352 -36.32 5.28 4.94
C GLY A 352 -36.98 4.37 5.99
N LEU A 353 -36.92 4.74 7.27
CA LEU A 353 -37.55 4.01 8.38
C LEU A 353 -38.99 4.47 8.68
N GLU A 354 -39.44 5.61 8.12
CA GLU A 354 -40.79 6.15 8.34
C GLU A 354 -41.83 5.70 7.28
N ASP A 355 -41.41 5.05 6.18
CA ASP A 355 -42.25 4.76 5.01
C ASP A 355 -42.70 3.29 4.86
N ASP A 356 -42.88 2.52 5.95
CA ASP A 356 -43.56 1.20 5.92
C ASP A 356 -45.04 1.28 6.36
N GLU A 357 -45.76 2.30 5.89
CA GLU A 357 -47.23 2.24 5.82
C GLU A 357 -47.72 2.72 4.44
N SER A 358 -47.77 1.78 3.49
CA SER A 358 -48.69 1.75 2.35
C SER A 358 -48.69 2.94 1.37
N ILE A 359 -48.50 2.67 0.07
CA ILE A 359 -49.44 2.96 -1.04
C ILE A 359 -48.75 2.79 -2.41
N GLU A 360 -49.55 2.28 -3.35
CA GLU A 360 -49.35 1.92 -4.76
C GLU A 360 -48.50 2.87 -5.66
N PRO A 361 -47.97 2.33 -6.77
CA PRO A 361 -47.10 3.07 -7.69
C PRO A 361 -47.88 4.13 -8.46
N LYS A 362 -47.36 5.37 -8.51
CA LYS A 362 -47.83 6.40 -9.45
C LYS A 362 -46.74 6.87 -10.38
N GLU A 363 -47.17 6.95 -11.63
CA GLU A 363 -46.44 7.20 -12.86
C GLU A 363 -45.77 8.57 -12.90
N GLU A 364 -44.68 8.63 -13.68
CA GLU A 364 -43.98 9.85 -14.07
C GLU A 364 -44.91 10.81 -14.84
N GLU A 365 -45.24 11.96 -14.23
CA GLU A 365 -45.70 13.12 -14.99
C GLU A 365 -44.71 14.28 -14.85
N LYS A 366 -44.02 14.55 -15.97
CA LYS A 366 -43.41 15.84 -16.26
C LYS A 366 -44.52 16.90 -16.28
N ASN A 367 -44.46 17.88 -15.39
CA ASN A 367 -45.00 19.19 -15.74
C ASN A 367 -44.32 20.34 -15.01
N SER A 368 -43.86 21.27 -15.84
CA SER A 368 -43.44 22.64 -15.57
C SER A 368 -44.50 23.46 -14.83
N ARG A 369 -44.08 24.24 -13.83
CA ARG A 369 -44.69 25.52 -13.38
C ARG A 369 -43.67 26.25 -12.51
N GLU A 370 -43.13 27.35 -13.04
CA GLU A 370 -43.55 28.73 -12.73
C GLU A 370 -43.17 29.13 -11.29
N THR A 371 -42.06 29.86 -11.24
CA THR A 371 -41.47 30.49 -10.07
C THR A 371 -42.38 31.59 -9.53
N GLU A 372 -43.08 31.31 -8.42
CA GLU A 372 -43.60 32.36 -7.55
C GLU A 372 -42.47 32.88 -6.66
N LYS A 373 -42.24 34.19 -6.75
CA LYS A 373 -41.33 34.93 -5.87
C LYS A 373 -41.95 35.03 -4.47
N THR A 374 -41.29 34.42 -3.50
CA THR A 374 -41.42 34.77 -2.09
C THR A 374 -40.07 35.22 -1.57
N SER A 375 -40.14 36.29 -0.77
CA SER A 375 -39.10 37.18 -0.26
C SER A 375 -37.78 36.54 0.15
N GLU A 376 -36.70 37.10 -0.39
CA GLU A 376 -35.33 37.06 0.14
C GLU A 376 -35.35 37.60 1.59
N GLU A 377 -35.25 36.70 2.57
CA GLU A 377 -34.60 37.03 3.84
C GLU A 377 -33.09 36.82 3.63
N ASP A 378 -32.30 37.80 4.07
CA ASP A 378 -30.86 37.95 3.81
C ASP A 378 -30.06 36.66 4.12
N ILE A 379 -29.73 35.89 3.08
CA ILE A 379 -28.71 34.85 3.12
C ILE A 379 -27.35 35.56 3.02
N PRO A 380 -26.42 35.43 3.98
CA PRO A 380 -25.07 35.96 3.83
C PRO A 380 -24.40 35.23 2.65
N ALA A 381 -24.23 35.94 1.54
CA ALA A 381 -23.55 35.39 0.38
C ALA A 381 -22.08 35.10 0.71
N ILE A 382 -21.67 33.84 0.60
CA ILE A 382 -20.29 33.29 0.69
C ILE A 382 -19.36 33.85 -0.42
N SER A 383 -19.76 34.94 -1.07
CA SER A 383 -19.22 35.47 -2.33
C SER A 383 -17.75 35.93 -2.27
N GLY A 384 -17.12 36.02 -1.10
CA GLY A 384 -15.72 36.43 -0.95
C GLY A 384 -14.70 35.28 -0.91
N ASN A 385 -15.10 34.10 -0.43
CA ASN A 385 -14.18 33.02 -0.07
C ASN A 385 -14.33 31.74 -0.91
N ILE A 386 -15.37 31.65 -1.77
CA ILE A 386 -15.60 30.54 -2.70
C ILE A 386 -14.49 30.42 -3.77
N GLU A 387 -13.74 31.49 -4.08
CA GLU A 387 -12.71 31.46 -5.14
C GLU A 387 -11.59 30.43 -4.89
N ASN A 388 -11.37 30.03 -3.63
CA ASN A 388 -10.35 29.06 -3.25
C ASN A 388 -10.86 27.62 -3.17
N ILE A 389 -12.16 27.39 -3.31
CA ILE A 389 -12.75 26.05 -3.26
C ILE A 389 -12.85 25.51 -4.69
N ASN A 390 -12.54 24.24 -4.87
CA ASN A 390 -12.73 23.58 -6.14
C ASN A 390 -14.23 23.58 -6.50
N PRO A 391 -14.62 23.90 -7.75
CA PRO A 391 -16.04 24.03 -8.13
C PRO A 391 -16.91 22.81 -7.80
N TRP A 392 -16.32 21.61 -7.79
CA TRP A 392 -17.01 20.36 -7.48
C TRP A 392 -17.14 20.08 -5.97
N ALA A 393 -16.43 20.82 -5.12
CA ALA A 393 -16.46 20.71 -3.66
C ALA A 393 -17.43 21.72 -3.03
N VAL A 394 -17.79 22.80 -3.74
CA VAL A 394 -18.57 23.94 -3.22
C VAL A 394 -19.84 23.49 -2.51
N GLU A 395 -20.70 22.72 -3.17
CA GLU A 395 -21.98 22.26 -2.59
C GLU A 395 -21.78 21.51 -1.26
N TYR A 396 -20.77 20.65 -1.18
CA TYR A 396 -20.50 19.88 0.04
C TYR A 396 -19.95 20.76 1.17
N VAL A 397 -19.08 21.72 0.84
CA VAL A 397 -18.55 22.66 1.83
C VAL A 397 -19.67 23.59 2.34
N GLU A 398 -20.54 24.05 1.44
CA GLU A 398 -21.74 24.83 1.79
C GLU A 398 -22.67 24.04 2.72
N ASN A 399 -22.93 22.76 2.42
CA ASN A 399 -23.73 21.90 3.30
C ASN A 399 -23.16 21.78 4.73
N VAL A 400 -21.84 21.65 4.85
CA VAL A 400 -21.17 21.58 6.16
C VAL A 400 -21.21 22.94 6.88
N TYR A 401 -21.05 24.05 6.16
CA TYR A 401 -21.18 25.41 6.70
C TYR A 401 -22.61 25.70 7.19
N GLU A 402 -23.63 25.39 6.38
CA GLU A 402 -25.04 25.58 6.74
C GLU A 402 -25.46 24.73 7.95
N SER A 403 -24.80 23.59 8.17
CA SER A 403 -24.99 22.78 9.38
C SER A 403 -24.30 23.33 10.64
N GLY A 404 -23.56 24.44 10.52
CA GLY A 404 -22.87 25.10 11.63
C GLY A 404 -21.63 24.36 12.14
N LEU A 405 -21.04 23.49 11.32
CA LEU A 405 -19.86 22.69 11.69
C LEU A 405 -18.53 23.35 11.31
N ILE A 406 -18.58 24.33 10.40
CA ILE A 406 -17.45 25.20 10.03
C ILE A 406 -17.95 26.64 9.92
N ASP A 407 -17.04 27.61 10.03
CA ASP A 407 -17.37 29.03 9.96
C ASP A 407 -16.52 29.83 8.95
N ASP A 408 -16.67 31.16 8.96
CA ASP A 408 -15.96 32.06 8.05
C ASP A 408 -14.42 31.99 8.19
N GLU A 409 -13.90 31.66 9.39
CA GLU A 409 -12.47 31.55 9.66
C GLU A 409 -11.87 30.27 9.04
N ASP A 410 -12.65 29.19 8.95
CA ASP A 410 -12.24 27.91 8.36
C ASP A 410 -11.96 27.99 6.85
N PHE A 411 -12.55 28.96 6.13
CA PHE A 411 -12.33 29.10 4.69
C PHE A 411 -10.90 29.56 4.34
N VAL A 412 -10.19 30.21 5.28
CA VAL A 412 -8.85 30.75 5.03
C VAL A 412 -7.85 29.64 4.73
N ASN A 413 -7.99 28.46 5.35
CA ASN A 413 -7.09 27.32 5.20
C ASN A 413 -7.78 26.06 4.66
N ILE A 414 -8.88 26.23 3.91
CA ILE A 414 -9.70 25.11 3.41
C ILE A 414 -8.92 24.11 2.53
N LEU A 415 -7.89 24.57 1.82
CA LEU A 415 -7.04 23.71 0.98
C LEU A 415 -5.85 23.08 1.73
N GLU A 416 -5.58 23.48 2.98
CA GLU A 416 -4.48 22.94 3.78
C GLU A 416 -4.84 21.57 4.38
N ASN A 417 -3.81 20.82 4.78
CA ASN A 417 -4.00 19.52 5.43
C ASN A 417 -4.66 19.71 6.80
N LEU A 418 -5.71 18.95 7.05
CA LEU A 418 -6.46 19.01 8.30
C LEU A 418 -5.70 18.28 9.42
N ASN A 419 -5.47 18.97 10.53
CA ASN A 419 -4.93 18.32 11.72
C ASN A 419 -6.03 17.69 12.58
N ARG A 420 -5.62 16.82 13.51
CA ARG A 420 -6.56 16.03 14.34
C ARG A 420 -7.39 16.88 15.28
N LYS A 421 -6.86 18.01 15.76
CA LYS A 421 -7.58 18.94 16.62
C LYS A 421 -8.64 19.71 15.84
N GLU A 422 -8.31 20.22 14.66
CA GLU A 422 -9.27 20.87 13.76
C GLU A 422 -10.41 19.91 13.40
N ALA A 423 -10.09 18.67 13.05
CA ALA A 423 -11.12 17.65 12.82
C ALA A 423 -12.00 17.43 14.05
N ALA A 424 -11.42 17.41 15.26
CA ALA A 424 -12.20 17.26 16.49
C ALA A 424 -13.16 18.43 16.71
N LEU A 425 -12.72 19.67 16.45
CA LEU A 425 -13.57 20.88 16.53
C LEU A 425 -14.75 20.80 15.57
N ILE A 426 -14.50 20.49 14.29
CA ILE A 426 -15.56 20.36 13.26
C ILE A 426 -16.60 19.29 13.66
N ILE A 427 -16.15 18.17 14.23
CA ILE A 427 -17.03 17.05 14.58
C ILE A 427 -17.77 17.27 15.91
N ALA A 428 -17.20 18.01 16.85
CA ALA A 428 -17.69 18.06 18.24
C ALA A 428 -19.15 18.51 18.34
N ASN A 429 -19.58 19.44 17.48
CA ASN A 429 -20.96 19.94 17.46
C ASN A 429 -22.00 18.91 17.00
N LEU A 430 -21.57 17.75 16.47
CA LEU A 430 -22.46 16.65 16.10
C LEU A 430 -22.90 15.78 17.29
N PHE A 431 -22.19 15.84 18.42
CA PHE A 431 -22.39 14.88 19.50
C PHE A 431 -22.38 15.54 20.88
N GLU A 432 -23.25 15.03 21.76
CA GLU A 432 -23.21 15.37 23.17
C GLU A 432 -22.33 14.38 23.96
N ILE A 433 -21.80 14.83 25.10
CA ILE A 433 -21.09 13.97 26.03
C ILE A 433 -22.14 13.33 26.95
N SER A 434 -22.25 12.00 26.93
CA SER A 434 -23.15 11.28 27.84
C SER A 434 -22.80 11.54 29.31
N GLU A 435 -23.80 11.54 30.20
CA GLU A 435 -23.63 11.82 31.64
C GLU A 435 -22.52 10.99 32.30
N GLU A 436 -22.31 9.73 31.87
CA GLU A 436 -21.24 8.84 32.36
C GLU A 436 -19.85 9.46 32.23
N PHE A 437 -19.61 10.24 31.19
CA PHE A 437 -18.32 10.89 30.92
C PHE A 437 -18.29 12.37 31.28
N SER A 438 -19.37 12.91 31.87
CA SER A 438 -19.45 14.32 32.26
C SER A 438 -18.29 14.75 33.16
N THR A 439 -17.92 13.91 34.13
CA THR A 439 -16.83 14.17 35.09
C THR A 439 -15.45 13.70 34.61
N LEU A 440 -15.34 13.12 33.41
CA LEU A 440 -14.05 12.67 32.89
C LEU A 440 -13.14 13.89 32.63
N ASP A 441 -11.99 13.92 33.27
CA ASP A 441 -10.90 14.82 32.93
C ASP A 441 -10.07 14.18 31.80
N ILE A 442 -10.24 14.69 30.58
CA ILE A 442 -9.59 14.15 29.38
C ILE A 442 -8.06 14.33 29.41
N GLU A 443 -7.54 15.28 30.19
CA GLU A 443 -6.10 15.51 30.35
C GLU A 443 -5.42 14.38 31.15
N THR A 444 -6.20 13.60 31.92
CA THR A 444 -5.70 12.37 32.55
C THR A 444 -5.54 11.22 31.56
N VAL A 445 -6.22 11.30 30.40
CA VAL A 445 -6.15 10.31 29.32
C VAL A 445 -5.08 10.70 28.31
N PHE A 446 -4.96 12.00 27.98
CA PHE A 446 -3.99 12.51 27.01
C PHE A 446 -3.11 13.58 27.64
N THR A 447 -1.81 13.32 27.68
CA THR A 447 -0.84 14.23 28.33
C THR A 447 -0.37 15.37 27.42
N ASP A 448 -0.64 15.29 26.13
CA ASP A 448 -0.15 16.21 25.10
C ASP A 448 -1.16 17.30 24.69
N ILE A 449 -2.26 17.43 25.44
CA ILE A 449 -3.33 18.41 25.16
C ILE A 449 -3.41 19.54 26.18
N SER A 450 -2.56 19.55 27.22
CA SER A 450 -2.64 20.52 28.32
C SER A 450 -2.32 21.97 27.94
N ASN A 451 -1.76 22.20 26.75
CA ASN A 451 -1.49 23.54 26.21
C ASN A 451 -2.62 24.06 25.31
N LEU A 452 -3.65 23.25 25.07
CA LEU A 452 -4.80 23.63 24.27
C LEU A 452 -5.77 24.49 25.11
N ASN A 453 -6.64 25.23 24.44
CA ASN A 453 -7.68 26.01 25.10
C ASN A 453 -8.85 25.12 25.55
N GLU A 454 -9.76 25.66 26.37
CA GLU A 454 -10.88 24.89 26.94
C GLU A 454 -11.81 24.28 25.88
N GLU A 455 -12.04 25.00 24.77
CA GLU A 455 -12.89 24.54 23.67
C GLU A 455 -12.24 23.37 22.92
N GLU A 456 -10.96 23.47 22.61
CA GLU A 456 -10.17 22.41 21.97
C GLU A 456 -10.12 21.15 22.85
N ILE A 457 -9.91 21.30 24.16
CA ILE A 457 -9.93 20.20 25.13
C ILE A 457 -11.33 19.56 25.18
N MET A 458 -12.39 20.38 25.18
CA MET A 458 -13.76 19.88 25.16
C MET A 458 -14.07 19.11 23.88
N ALA A 459 -13.68 19.63 22.71
CA ALA A 459 -13.88 18.96 21.44
C ALA A 459 -13.18 17.59 21.40
N ILE A 460 -11.94 17.51 21.89
CA ILE A 460 -11.20 16.24 22.01
C ILE A 460 -11.92 15.27 22.95
N LYS A 461 -12.44 15.76 24.10
CA LYS A 461 -13.25 14.95 25.01
C LYS A 461 -14.52 14.42 24.32
N THR A 462 -15.22 15.26 23.57
CA THR A 462 -16.44 14.86 22.85
C THR A 462 -16.18 13.76 21.84
N VAL A 463 -15.19 13.93 20.95
CA VAL A 463 -14.89 12.91 19.93
C VAL A 463 -14.32 11.62 20.51
N TYR A 464 -13.60 11.71 21.64
CA TYR A 464 -13.06 10.54 22.35
C TYR A 464 -14.16 9.73 23.04
N THR A 465 -15.03 10.39 23.81
CA THR A 465 -16.09 9.75 24.58
C THR A 465 -17.18 9.15 23.68
N ASN A 466 -17.44 9.74 22.52
CA ASN A 466 -18.30 9.17 21.49
C ASN A 466 -17.64 8.05 20.66
N GLY A 467 -16.33 7.81 20.86
CA GLY A 467 -15.57 6.78 20.16
C GLY A 467 -15.24 7.13 18.71
N ILE A 468 -15.44 8.38 18.28
CA ILE A 468 -15.16 8.86 16.92
C ILE A 468 -13.65 8.87 16.66
N MET A 469 -12.88 9.49 17.56
CA MET A 469 -11.41 9.56 17.47
C MET A 469 -10.75 8.92 18.69
N THR A 470 -9.60 8.26 18.46
CA THR A 470 -8.76 7.67 19.51
C THR A 470 -7.34 8.24 19.44
N GLY A 471 -6.54 8.09 20.50
CA GLY A 471 -5.13 8.50 20.50
C GLY A 471 -4.25 7.68 19.54
N LYS A 472 -3.11 8.25 19.13
CA LYS A 472 -2.11 7.59 18.27
C LYS A 472 -1.12 6.73 19.08
N GLY A 473 -1.04 6.93 20.38
CA GLY A 473 -0.19 6.16 21.29
C GLY A 473 -0.74 6.16 22.71
N SER A 474 -0.11 5.38 23.58
CA SER A 474 -0.48 5.33 24.99
C SER A 474 -0.35 6.71 25.62
N GLY A 475 -1.48 7.33 25.96
CA GLY A 475 -1.53 8.65 26.60
C GLY A 475 -1.35 9.84 25.66
N ILE A 476 -1.40 9.64 24.33
CA ILE A 476 -1.05 10.67 23.33
C ILE A 476 -2.16 10.81 22.28
N PHE A 477 -2.74 12.00 22.17
CA PHE A 477 -3.76 12.34 21.17
C PHE A 477 -3.16 12.79 19.83
N SER A 478 -2.02 13.49 19.86
CA SER A 478 -1.35 14.16 18.73
C SER A 478 -2.22 15.22 18.04
N PRO A 479 -2.58 16.33 18.73
CA PRO A 479 -3.51 17.33 18.20
C PRO A 479 -3.04 17.98 16.89
N ASP A 480 -1.75 18.31 16.79
CA ASP A 480 -1.18 19.01 15.62
C ASP A 480 -0.75 18.06 14.49
N ALA A 481 -0.95 16.75 14.64
CA ALA A 481 -0.64 15.80 13.58
C ALA A 481 -1.74 15.82 12.52
N ASN A 482 -1.35 15.87 11.25
CA ASN A 482 -2.27 15.77 10.12
C ASN A 482 -2.99 14.41 10.10
N LEU A 483 -4.26 14.42 9.67
CA LEU A 483 -5.02 13.21 9.40
C LEU A 483 -4.66 12.65 8.04
N THR A 484 -4.46 11.33 7.96
CA THR A 484 -4.41 10.65 6.65
C THR A 484 -5.82 10.41 6.11
N ARG A 485 -5.95 10.20 4.80
CA ARG A 485 -7.22 9.85 4.16
C ARG A 485 -7.82 8.56 4.73
N ALA A 486 -6.99 7.59 5.11
CA ALA A 486 -7.45 6.39 5.79
C ALA A 486 -7.97 6.66 7.21
N GLU A 487 -7.32 7.56 7.97
CA GLU A 487 -7.81 7.98 9.28
C GLU A 487 -9.14 8.75 9.15
N ALA A 488 -9.27 9.62 8.15
CA ALA A 488 -10.52 10.30 7.84
C ALA A 488 -11.64 9.31 7.48
N ALA A 489 -11.35 8.27 6.68
CA ALA A 489 -12.32 7.21 6.38
C ALA A 489 -12.81 6.51 7.67
N VAL A 490 -11.94 6.21 8.62
CA VAL A 490 -12.35 5.64 9.91
C VAL A 490 -13.28 6.59 10.67
N VAL A 491 -12.96 7.88 10.68
CA VAL A 491 -13.79 8.91 11.32
C VAL A 491 -15.18 8.96 10.68
N MET A 492 -15.27 8.96 9.35
CA MET A 492 -16.54 9.03 8.62
C MET A 492 -17.41 7.79 8.83
N ASP A 493 -16.81 6.60 8.85
CA ASP A 493 -17.56 5.38 9.13
C ASP A 493 -18.20 5.44 10.52
N LYS A 494 -17.43 5.87 11.53
CA LYS A 494 -17.93 6.03 12.91
C LYS A 494 -18.99 7.11 13.04
N ILE A 495 -18.85 8.24 12.34
CA ILE A 495 -19.88 9.28 12.31
C ILE A 495 -21.17 8.71 11.70
N SER A 496 -21.08 8.04 10.55
CA SER A 496 -22.24 7.44 9.88
C SER A 496 -22.95 6.40 10.74
N GLU A 497 -22.21 5.60 11.52
CA GLU A 497 -22.78 4.62 12.46
C GLU A 497 -23.40 5.28 13.68
N ARG A 498 -22.76 6.31 14.25
CA ARG A 498 -23.30 6.98 15.44
C ARG A 498 -24.57 7.75 15.15
N LEU A 499 -24.63 8.46 14.03
CA LEU A 499 -25.80 9.25 13.65
C LEU A 499 -26.98 8.38 13.18
N SER A 500 -26.74 7.16 12.69
CA SER A 500 -27.81 6.21 12.36
C SER A 500 -28.37 5.44 13.57
N LEU A 501 -27.75 5.59 14.75
CA LEU A 501 -28.23 5.00 16.00
C LEU A 501 -28.96 6.01 16.91
N GLN A 502 -28.94 7.29 16.54
CA GLN A 502 -29.70 8.37 17.18
C GLN A 502 -31.04 8.53 16.48
#